data_AF-A0A7K6TU80-F1
#
_entry.id   AF-A0A7K6TU80-F1
#
_cell.length_a   1.000
_cell.length_b   1.000
_cell.length_c   1.000
_cell.angle_alpha   90.00
_cell.angle_beta   90.00
_cell.angle_gamma   90.00
#
_symmetry.space_group_name_H-M   'P 1'
#
loop_
_entity.id
_entity.type
_entity.pdbx_description
1 polymer ?
#
loop_
_entity_poly.entity_id
_entity_poly.type
_entity_poly.pdbx_seq_one_letter_code
_entity_poly.pdbx_strand_id
1 'polypeptide(L)'
;SAVSAEQRPKRPLTAYFRFLREHQPAFRRENPDMSNMELVKKLAGAWRELPASQKQVYEEARKTDWQKYQQQLAAYKAQLTPAQAAALREERRKRLAKRRSSRAKRELTVLGKPKRPRSGFNIFVSENFHESEGISAAAKLKRLYDAWQKLSSSQKQPFLQLAEDDKVRYENEMKSWEAKMVELGREDLIRSTRQERPKKQAAESTKKAVTAKGSSQEKKAKLKVKKSEE
;
A
#
# COMPACT_ATOMS: atom_id res chain seq x y z
N SER A 1 -13.34 2.88 -26.96
CA SER A 1 -13.84 2.08 -25.84
C SER A 1 -12.70 1.70 -24.91
N ALA A 2 -12.81 2.03 -23.61
CA ALA A 2 -11.75 1.75 -22.63
C ALA A 2 -11.69 0.25 -22.32
N VAL A 3 -10.59 -0.41 -22.66
CA VAL A 3 -10.34 -1.81 -22.29
C VAL A 3 -10.08 -1.84 -20.79
N SER A 4 -11.10 -2.20 -20.01
CA SER A 4 -11.02 -2.26 -18.55
C SER A 4 -10.39 -3.57 -18.07
N ALA A 5 -9.82 -3.56 -16.85
CA ALA A 5 -9.22 -4.75 -16.24
C ALA A 5 -10.19 -5.93 -16.10
N GLU A 6 -11.51 -5.67 -16.08
CA GLU A 6 -12.59 -6.67 -16.08
C GLU A 6 -12.60 -7.55 -17.34
N GLN A 7 -12.16 -7.04 -18.49
CA GLN A 7 -12.15 -7.77 -19.76
C GLN A 7 -10.99 -8.76 -19.87
N ARG A 8 -10.03 -8.70 -18.94
CA ARG A 8 -8.91 -9.64 -18.90
C ARG A 8 -9.42 -11.03 -18.52
N PRO A 9 -9.15 -12.08 -19.32
CA PRO A 9 -9.50 -13.45 -18.97
C PRO A 9 -8.95 -13.82 -17.59
N LYS A 10 -9.79 -14.44 -16.76
CA LYS A 10 -9.40 -14.96 -15.44
C LYS A 10 -8.78 -16.34 -15.58
N ARG A 11 -7.81 -16.65 -14.73
CA ARG A 11 -7.22 -17.99 -14.70
C ARG A 11 -8.31 -19.02 -14.36
N PRO A 12 -8.35 -20.18 -15.03
CA PRO A 12 -9.34 -21.20 -14.75
C PRO A 12 -9.08 -21.84 -13.38
N LEU A 13 -10.13 -22.45 -12.83
CA LEU A 13 -10.04 -23.18 -11.56
C LEU A 13 -9.14 -24.41 -11.73
N THR A 14 -8.32 -24.68 -10.71
CA THR A 14 -7.59 -25.95 -10.57
C THR A 14 -8.56 -27.11 -10.35
N ALA A 15 -8.12 -28.35 -10.57
CA ALA A 15 -8.93 -29.55 -10.34
C ALA A 15 -9.62 -29.56 -8.96
N TYR A 16 -8.86 -29.30 -7.88
CA TYR A 16 -9.42 -29.22 -6.52
C TYR A 16 -10.51 -28.14 -6.38
N PHE A 17 -10.27 -26.90 -6.81
CA PHE A 17 -11.28 -25.84 -6.73
C PHE A 17 -12.51 -26.10 -7.62
N ARG A 18 -12.41 -26.90 -8.69
CA ARG A 18 -13.58 -27.36 -9.45
C ARG A 18 -14.42 -28.31 -8.62
N PHE A 19 -13.78 -29.33 -8.05
CA PHE A 19 -14.42 -30.25 -7.11
C PHE A 19 -15.07 -29.48 -5.95
N LEU A 20 -14.35 -28.54 -5.33
CA LEU A 20 -14.89 -27.72 -4.25
C LEU A 20 -16.15 -26.95 -4.69
N ARG A 21 -16.14 -26.33 -5.88
CA ARG A 21 -17.28 -25.55 -6.38
C ARG A 21 -18.51 -26.43 -6.63
N GLU A 22 -18.31 -27.66 -7.09
CA GLU A 22 -19.39 -28.62 -7.39
C GLU A 22 -19.98 -29.22 -6.12
N HIS A 23 -19.14 -29.61 -5.17
CA HIS A 23 -19.55 -30.35 -3.98
C HIS A 23 -19.90 -29.46 -2.78
N GLN A 24 -19.38 -28.23 -2.70
CA GLN A 24 -19.66 -27.32 -1.58
C GLN A 24 -21.16 -27.05 -1.37
N PRO A 25 -22.01 -26.82 -2.40
CA PRO A 25 -23.44 -26.61 -2.19
C PRO A 25 -24.16 -27.83 -1.59
N ALA A 26 -23.78 -29.04 -1.97
CA ALA A 26 -24.35 -30.26 -1.38
C ALA A 26 -23.94 -30.38 0.09
N PHE A 27 -22.64 -30.27 0.37
CA PHE A 27 -22.11 -30.30 1.73
C PHE A 27 -22.72 -29.22 2.64
N ARG A 28 -22.98 -28.01 2.12
CA ARG A 28 -23.64 -26.94 2.88
C ARG A 28 -25.09 -27.28 3.20
N ARG A 29 -25.84 -27.91 2.29
CA ARG A 29 -27.22 -28.32 2.55
C ARG A 29 -27.29 -29.39 3.64
N GLU A 30 -26.33 -30.29 3.67
CA GLU A 30 -26.23 -31.34 4.70
C GLU A 30 -25.69 -30.81 6.04
N ASN A 31 -24.94 -29.71 6.02
CA ASN A 31 -24.30 -29.11 7.19
C ASN A 31 -24.58 -27.60 7.25
N PRO A 32 -25.84 -27.15 7.40
CA PRO A 32 -26.22 -25.74 7.29
C PRO A 32 -25.61 -24.87 8.39
N ASP A 33 -25.43 -25.43 9.59
CA ASP A 33 -24.91 -24.72 10.77
C ASP A 33 -23.37 -24.71 10.84
N MET A 34 -22.70 -25.43 9.94
CA MET A 34 -21.25 -25.56 9.94
C MET A 34 -20.57 -24.30 9.41
N SER A 35 -19.46 -23.91 10.03
CA SER A 35 -18.67 -22.81 9.51
C SER A 35 -18.08 -23.14 8.13
N ASN A 36 -17.96 -22.13 7.26
CA ASN A 36 -17.34 -22.30 5.94
C ASN A 36 -15.93 -22.88 6.02
N MET A 37 -15.18 -22.57 7.07
CA MET A 37 -13.82 -23.06 7.25
C MET A 37 -13.80 -24.57 7.48
N GLU A 38 -14.67 -25.07 8.36
CA GLU A 38 -14.79 -26.51 8.65
C GLU A 38 -15.34 -27.26 7.44
N LEU A 39 -16.31 -26.68 6.73
CA LEU A 39 -16.86 -27.25 5.50
C LEU A 39 -15.76 -27.46 4.44
N VAL A 40 -14.94 -26.43 4.19
CA VAL A 40 -13.83 -26.52 3.24
C VAL A 40 -12.77 -27.50 3.74
N LYS A 41 -12.54 -27.62 5.05
CA LYS A 41 -11.62 -28.61 5.63
C LYS A 41 -12.10 -30.05 5.40
N LYS A 42 -13.40 -30.31 5.56
CA LYS A 42 -14.02 -31.62 5.23
C LYS A 42 -13.88 -31.94 3.74
N LEU A 43 -14.22 -31.00 2.87
CA LEU A 43 -14.06 -31.16 1.40
C LEU A 43 -12.60 -31.38 0.98
N ALA A 44 -11.65 -30.74 1.66
CA ALA A 44 -10.22 -30.99 1.45
C ALA A 44 -9.79 -32.40 1.88
N GLY A 45 -10.48 -33.00 2.85
CA GLY A 45 -10.33 -34.41 3.23
C GLY A 45 -10.89 -35.33 2.15
N ALA A 46 -12.15 -35.11 1.75
CA ALA A 46 -12.82 -35.88 0.69
C ALA A 46 -12.03 -35.85 -0.64
N TRP A 47 -11.47 -34.69 -1.01
CA TRP A 47 -10.59 -34.61 -2.19
C TRP A 47 -9.33 -35.46 -2.05
N ARG A 48 -8.73 -35.56 -0.85
CA ARG A 48 -7.53 -36.39 -0.65
C ARG A 48 -7.85 -37.87 -0.81
N GLU A 49 -8.99 -38.31 -0.30
CA GLU A 49 -9.49 -39.69 -0.39
C GLU A 49 -10.03 -40.07 -1.78
N LEU A 50 -10.37 -39.07 -2.60
CA LEU A 50 -10.93 -39.29 -3.94
C LEU A 50 -9.99 -40.18 -4.80
N PRO A 51 -10.49 -41.24 -5.46
CA PRO A 51 -9.68 -42.09 -6.32
C PRO A 51 -8.97 -41.32 -7.44
N ALA A 52 -7.81 -41.82 -7.87
CA ALA A 52 -7.02 -41.19 -8.93
C ALA A 52 -7.81 -41.04 -10.24
N SER A 53 -8.64 -42.04 -10.59
CA SER A 53 -9.50 -42.00 -11.77
C SER A 53 -10.52 -40.85 -11.73
N GLN A 54 -11.14 -40.59 -10.59
CA GLN A 54 -12.10 -39.49 -10.43
C GLN A 54 -11.37 -38.13 -10.39
N LYS A 55 -10.21 -38.05 -9.72
CA LYS A 55 -9.35 -36.85 -9.76
C LYS A 55 -8.91 -36.51 -11.19
N GLN A 56 -8.64 -37.52 -12.01
CA GLN A 56 -8.17 -37.34 -13.38
C GLN A 56 -9.19 -36.59 -14.25
N VAL A 57 -10.49 -36.85 -14.08
CA VAL A 57 -11.57 -36.10 -14.77
C VAL A 57 -11.45 -34.59 -14.51
N TYR A 58 -11.19 -34.20 -13.26
CA TYR A 58 -11.02 -32.78 -12.90
C TYR A 58 -9.71 -32.18 -13.42
N GLU A 59 -8.63 -32.96 -13.50
CA GLU A 59 -7.36 -32.50 -14.08
C GLU A 59 -7.44 -32.34 -15.60
N GLU A 60 -8.15 -33.25 -16.30
CA GLU A 60 -8.42 -33.11 -17.73
C GLU A 60 -9.28 -31.88 -18.01
N ALA A 61 -10.35 -31.69 -17.25
CA ALA A 61 -11.16 -30.47 -17.35
C ALA A 61 -10.35 -29.19 -17.09
N ARG A 62 -9.40 -29.24 -16.15
CA ARG A 62 -8.46 -28.13 -15.91
C ARG A 62 -7.54 -27.90 -17.12
N LYS A 63 -6.97 -28.95 -17.72
CA LYS A 63 -6.09 -28.83 -18.90
C LYS A 63 -6.82 -28.17 -20.06
N THR A 64 -8.03 -28.64 -20.37
CA THR A 64 -8.87 -28.08 -21.43
C THR A 64 -9.16 -26.60 -21.20
N ASP A 65 -9.59 -26.23 -19.98
CA ASP A 65 -9.88 -24.84 -19.68
C ASP A 65 -8.63 -23.95 -19.61
N TRP A 66 -7.47 -24.53 -19.30
CA TRP A 66 -6.20 -23.83 -19.39
C TRP A 66 -5.86 -23.50 -20.85
N GLN A 67 -6.07 -24.41 -21.79
CA GLN A 67 -5.87 -24.14 -23.22
C GLN A 67 -6.81 -23.03 -23.71
N LYS A 68 -8.09 -23.11 -23.38
CA LYS A 68 -9.07 -22.04 -23.69
C LYS A 68 -8.63 -20.70 -23.11
N TYR A 69 -8.19 -20.69 -21.84
CA TYR A 69 -7.69 -19.49 -21.19
C TYR A 69 -6.47 -18.88 -21.89
N GLN A 70 -5.52 -19.71 -22.36
CA GLN A 70 -4.35 -19.22 -23.09
C GLN A 70 -4.75 -18.56 -24.41
N GLN A 71 -5.65 -19.18 -25.17
CA GLN A 71 -6.17 -18.61 -26.42
C GLN A 71 -6.90 -17.28 -26.17
N GLN A 72 -7.80 -17.24 -25.19
CA GLN A 72 -8.51 -16.01 -24.80
C GLN A 72 -7.54 -14.92 -24.34
N LEU A 73 -6.52 -15.27 -23.56
CA LEU A 73 -5.53 -14.31 -23.08
C LEU A 73 -4.65 -13.78 -24.22
N ALA A 74 -4.29 -14.62 -25.18
CA ALA A 74 -3.54 -14.21 -26.37
C ALA A 74 -4.36 -13.25 -27.23
N ALA A 75 -5.63 -13.58 -27.51
CA ALA A 75 -6.54 -12.69 -28.23
C ALA A 75 -6.74 -11.35 -27.51
N TYR A 76 -6.96 -11.37 -26.19
CA TYR A 76 -7.07 -10.16 -25.37
C TYR A 76 -5.80 -9.29 -25.43
N LYS A 77 -4.62 -9.91 -25.38
CA LYS A 77 -3.35 -9.18 -25.49
C LYS A 77 -3.14 -8.58 -26.88
N ALA A 78 -3.55 -9.28 -27.94
CA ALA A 78 -3.44 -8.79 -29.31
C ALA A 78 -4.36 -7.58 -29.57
N GLN A 79 -5.49 -7.48 -28.87
CA GLN A 79 -6.42 -6.36 -28.96
C GLN A 79 -5.97 -5.09 -28.19
N LEU A 80 -4.96 -5.21 -27.31
CA LEU A 80 -4.52 -4.10 -26.47
C LEU A 80 -3.56 -3.16 -27.21
N THR A 81 -3.80 -1.85 -27.10
CA THR A 81 -2.82 -0.85 -27.54
C THR A 81 -1.62 -0.80 -26.58
N PRO A 82 -0.43 -0.35 -27.02
CA PRO A 82 0.74 -0.21 -26.15
C PRO A 82 0.45 0.65 -24.90
N ALA A 83 -0.33 1.73 -25.06
CA ALA A 83 -0.73 2.62 -23.97
C ALA A 83 -1.64 1.91 -22.95
N GLN A 84 -2.64 1.15 -23.42
CA GLN A 84 -3.51 0.36 -22.53
C GLN A 84 -2.71 -0.73 -21.80
N ALA A 85 -1.81 -1.41 -22.49
CA ALA A 85 -0.95 -2.42 -21.89
C ALA A 85 -0.01 -1.81 -20.82
N ALA A 86 0.50 -0.60 -21.03
CA ALA A 86 1.28 0.12 -20.03
C ALA A 86 0.42 0.51 -18.81
N ALA A 87 -0.79 1.04 -19.02
CA ALA A 87 -1.73 1.39 -17.95
C ALA A 87 -2.09 0.17 -17.06
N LEU A 88 -2.34 -0.99 -17.67
CA LEU A 88 -2.62 -2.23 -16.93
C LEU A 88 -1.40 -2.73 -16.11
N ARG A 89 -0.18 -2.54 -16.62
CA ARG A 89 1.06 -2.86 -15.88
C ARG A 89 1.22 -1.94 -14.66
N GLU A 90 0.97 -0.64 -14.85
CA GLU A 90 0.99 0.37 -13.79
C GLU A 90 -0.04 0.10 -12.70
N GLU A 91 -1.28 -0.19 -13.08
CA GLU A 91 -2.35 -0.54 -12.14
C GLU A 91 -1.98 -1.79 -11.33
N ARG A 92 -1.47 -2.84 -11.99
CA ARG A 92 -0.99 -4.05 -11.31
C ARG A 92 0.14 -3.74 -10.33
N ARG A 93 1.08 -2.87 -10.70
CA ARG A 93 2.19 -2.44 -9.83
C ARG A 93 1.66 -1.71 -8.60
N LYS A 94 0.77 -0.73 -8.77
CA LYS A 94 0.13 0.00 -7.68
C LYS A 94 -0.64 -0.94 -6.74
N ARG A 95 -1.40 -1.88 -7.28
CA ARG A 95 -2.15 -2.88 -6.49
C ARG A 95 -1.23 -3.79 -5.67
N LEU A 96 -0.14 -4.28 -6.27
CA LEU A 96 0.84 -5.11 -5.57
C LEU A 96 1.61 -4.33 -4.50
N ALA A 97 1.99 -3.07 -4.79
CA ALA A 97 2.64 -2.19 -3.82
C ALA A 97 1.71 -1.90 -2.63
N LYS A 98 0.42 -1.61 -2.88
CA LYS A 98 -0.59 -1.46 -1.82
C LYS A 98 -0.68 -2.72 -0.97
N ARG A 99 -0.78 -3.91 -1.59
CA ARG A 99 -0.84 -5.19 -0.86
C ARG A 99 0.43 -5.43 -0.02
N ARG A 100 1.62 -5.11 -0.55
CA ARG A 100 2.88 -5.22 0.18
C ARG A 100 2.90 -4.29 1.39
N SER A 101 2.51 -3.03 1.20
CA SER A 101 2.42 -2.03 2.27
C SER A 101 1.43 -2.45 3.36
N SER A 102 0.23 -2.93 2.98
CA SER A 102 -0.76 -3.44 3.93
C SER A 102 -0.27 -4.66 4.72
N ARG A 103 0.45 -5.59 4.07
CA ARG A 103 1.04 -6.76 4.76
C ARG A 103 2.13 -6.32 5.75
N ALA A 104 3.03 -5.44 5.33
CA ALA A 104 4.07 -4.89 6.21
C ALA A 104 3.46 -4.13 7.40
N LYS A 105 2.42 -3.32 7.18
CA LYS A 105 1.70 -2.65 8.28
C LYS A 105 1.07 -3.64 9.25
N ARG A 106 0.42 -4.71 8.75
CA ARG A 106 -0.18 -5.74 9.60
C ARG A 106 0.87 -6.48 10.42
N GLU A 107 2.01 -6.79 9.83
CA GLU A 107 3.14 -7.40 10.53
C GLU A 107 3.64 -6.50 11.66
N LEU A 108 3.85 -5.21 11.41
CA LEU A 108 4.23 -4.26 12.46
C LEU A 108 3.19 -4.15 13.58
N THR A 109 1.90 -4.25 13.25
CA THR A 109 0.82 -4.28 14.25
C THR A 109 0.85 -5.56 15.09
N VAL A 110 1.07 -6.73 14.47
CA VAL A 110 1.20 -8.01 15.19
C VAL A 110 2.43 -8.01 16.09
N LEU A 111 3.53 -7.37 15.67
CA LEU A 111 4.73 -7.17 16.48
C LEU A 111 4.57 -6.09 17.56
N GLY A 112 3.39 -5.49 17.69
CA GLY A 112 3.11 -4.49 18.72
C GLY A 112 3.91 -3.20 18.57
N LYS A 113 4.26 -2.79 17.33
CA LYS A 113 5.04 -1.56 17.11
C LYS A 113 4.31 -0.34 17.70
N PRO A 114 4.97 0.46 18.56
CA PRO A 114 4.41 1.65 19.17
C PRO A 114 3.75 2.60 18.16
N LYS A 115 2.60 3.15 18.51
CA LYS A 115 1.94 4.19 17.71
C LYS A 115 2.71 5.50 17.83
N ARG A 116 2.81 6.21 16.70
CA ARG A 116 3.46 7.52 16.61
C ARG A 116 2.92 8.49 17.65
N PRO A 117 3.75 9.45 18.11
CA PRO A 117 3.31 10.42 19.10
C PRO A 117 2.18 11.28 18.53
N ARG A 118 1.18 11.57 19.38
CA ARG A 118 0.04 12.41 19.05
C ARG A 118 0.45 13.88 19.10
N SER A 119 0.01 14.65 18.12
CA SER A 119 0.14 16.11 18.17
C SER A 119 -0.93 16.71 19.09
N GLY A 120 -0.72 17.93 19.59
CA GLY A 120 -1.71 18.62 20.42
C GLY A 120 -3.08 18.75 19.73
N PHE A 121 -3.08 18.98 18.40
CA PHE A 121 -4.32 18.95 17.63
C PHE A 121 -4.98 17.56 17.60
N ASN A 122 -4.22 16.47 17.52
CA ASN A 122 -4.81 15.13 17.57
C ASN A 122 -5.45 14.83 18.93
N ILE A 123 -4.84 15.33 20.01
CA ILE A 123 -5.36 15.21 21.37
C ILE A 123 -6.64 16.03 21.51
N PHE A 124 -6.62 17.29 21.09
CA PHE A 124 -7.81 18.15 21.01
C PHE A 124 -8.94 17.49 20.22
N VAL A 125 -8.65 16.95 19.03
CA VAL A 125 -9.64 16.23 18.22
C VAL A 125 -10.18 15.02 18.98
N SER A 126 -9.33 14.22 19.63
CA SER A 126 -9.83 13.03 20.37
C SER A 126 -10.73 13.37 21.55
N GLU A 127 -10.54 14.53 22.19
CA GLU A 127 -11.37 14.98 23.31
C GLU A 127 -12.69 15.62 22.86
N ASN A 128 -12.68 16.28 21.69
CA ASN A 128 -13.81 17.08 21.21
C ASN A 128 -14.61 16.40 20.08
N PHE A 129 -14.17 15.23 19.61
CA PHE A 129 -14.88 14.46 18.58
C PHE A 129 -15.96 13.58 19.23
N HIS A 130 -17.20 14.08 19.25
CA HIS A 130 -18.37 13.33 19.72
C HIS A 130 -19.13 12.66 18.56
N GLU A 131 -19.51 11.38 18.75
CA GLU A 131 -20.15 10.55 17.73
C GLU A 131 -21.55 11.05 17.34
N SER A 132 -22.24 11.77 18.23
CA SER A 132 -23.70 12.01 18.19
C SER A 132 -24.21 13.08 17.20
N GLU A 133 -23.37 13.86 16.53
CA GLU A 133 -23.87 14.77 15.49
C GLU A 133 -23.97 14.04 14.14
N GLY A 134 -25.16 14.04 13.52
CA GLY A 134 -25.49 13.42 12.22
C GLY A 134 -24.79 14.02 10.99
N ILE A 135 -23.55 14.45 11.16
CA ILE A 135 -22.68 15.13 10.20
C ILE A 135 -21.57 14.16 9.82
N SER A 136 -21.10 14.22 8.57
CA SER A 136 -20.00 13.37 8.13
C SER A 136 -18.73 13.62 8.96
N ALA A 137 -17.96 12.56 9.24
CA ALA A 137 -16.72 12.65 10.01
C ALA A 137 -15.72 13.67 9.42
N ALA A 138 -15.70 13.80 8.08
CA ALA A 138 -14.88 14.79 7.38
C ALA A 138 -15.30 16.24 7.71
N ALA A 139 -16.61 16.51 7.73
CA ALA A 139 -17.12 17.83 8.09
C ALA A 139 -16.91 18.14 9.58
N LYS A 140 -17.03 17.13 10.48
CA LYS A 140 -16.67 17.26 11.89
C LYS A 140 -15.19 17.64 12.07
N LEU A 141 -14.28 16.92 11.40
CA LEU A 141 -12.85 17.23 11.47
C LEU A 141 -12.53 18.64 10.97
N LYS A 142 -13.21 19.10 9.91
CA LYS A 142 -13.07 20.48 9.42
C LYS A 142 -13.50 21.50 10.48
N ARG A 143 -14.65 21.30 11.14
CA ARG A 143 -15.10 22.17 12.23
C ARG A 143 -14.11 22.21 13.40
N LEU A 144 -13.59 21.05 13.80
CA LEU A 144 -12.59 20.98 14.87
C LEU A 144 -11.28 21.66 14.47
N TYR A 145 -10.87 21.55 13.21
CA TYR A 145 -9.72 22.29 12.70
C TYR A 145 -9.94 23.81 12.80
N ASP A 146 -11.08 24.31 12.34
CA ASP A 146 -11.41 25.73 12.42
C ASP A 146 -11.50 26.23 13.88
N ALA A 147 -12.06 25.41 14.78
CA ALA A 147 -12.09 25.68 16.21
C ALA A 147 -10.68 25.76 16.81
N TRP A 148 -9.81 24.78 16.49
CA TRP A 148 -8.41 24.77 16.91
C TRP A 148 -7.66 26.01 16.44
N GLN A 149 -7.87 26.49 15.21
CA GLN A 149 -7.20 27.71 14.73
C GLN A 149 -7.59 28.94 15.55
N LYS A 150 -8.86 29.04 15.97
CA LYS A 150 -9.38 30.15 16.78
C LYS A 150 -8.96 30.11 18.24
N LEU A 151 -8.51 28.97 18.76
CA LEU A 151 -8.01 28.88 20.13
C LEU A 151 -6.76 29.75 20.33
N SER A 152 -6.76 30.49 21.44
CA SER A 152 -5.61 31.27 21.90
C SER A 152 -4.42 30.37 22.31
N SER A 153 -3.23 30.96 22.42
CA SER A 153 -2.02 30.23 22.83
C SER A 153 -2.21 29.53 24.19
N SER A 154 -2.79 30.23 25.17
CA SER A 154 -3.05 29.69 26.52
C SER A 154 -4.02 28.51 26.48
N GLN A 155 -5.08 28.57 25.67
CA GLN A 155 -6.02 27.45 25.49
C GLN A 155 -5.39 26.25 24.78
N LYS A 156 -4.39 26.47 23.93
CA LYS A 156 -3.64 25.39 23.27
C LYS A 156 -2.60 24.74 24.19
N GLN A 157 -2.10 25.45 25.20
CA GLN A 157 -1.00 24.97 26.05
C GLN A 157 -1.25 23.60 26.67
N PRO A 158 -2.42 23.28 27.26
CA PRO A 158 -2.65 21.95 27.85
C PRO A 158 -2.48 20.82 26.83
N PHE A 159 -3.01 21.01 25.61
CA PHE A 159 -2.89 20.03 24.54
C PHE A 159 -1.45 19.91 24.02
N LEU A 160 -0.70 21.01 23.98
CA LEU A 160 0.71 21.00 23.60
C LEU A 160 1.57 20.29 24.64
N GLN A 161 1.29 20.50 25.93
CA GLN A 161 1.97 19.78 27.01
C GLN A 161 1.69 18.28 26.94
N LEU A 162 0.43 17.87 26.79
CA LEU A 162 0.07 16.45 26.62
C LEU A 162 0.73 15.82 25.37
N ALA A 163 0.95 16.60 24.32
CA ALA A 163 1.68 16.14 23.14
C ALA A 163 3.17 15.93 23.41
N GLU A 164 3.77 16.74 24.28
CA GLU A 164 5.15 16.54 24.72
C GLU A 164 5.28 15.28 25.58
N ASP A 165 4.35 15.07 26.51
CA ASP A 165 4.30 13.85 27.32
C ASP A 165 4.11 12.59 26.45
N ASP A 166 3.30 12.68 25.39
CA ASP A 166 3.10 11.56 24.44
C ASP A 166 4.34 11.27 23.58
N LYS A 167 5.24 12.26 23.37
CA LYS A 167 6.56 12.01 22.77
C LYS A 167 7.43 11.19 23.70
N VAL A 168 7.48 11.55 24.99
CA VAL A 168 8.25 10.80 26.00
C VAL A 168 7.76 9.35 26.09
N ARG A 169 6.42 9.16 26.14
CA ARG A 169 5.80 7.83 26.05
C ARG A 169 6.28 7.06 24.81
N TYR A 170 6.17 7.65 23.62
CA TYR A 170 6.57 7.01 22.37
C TYR A 170 8.05 6.64 22.36
N GLU A 171 8.94 7.51 22.85
CA GLU A 171 10.37 7.25 22.89
C GLU A 171 10.70 6.05 23.80
N ASN A 172 10.10 5.99 24.98
CA ASN A 172 10.27 4.88 25.91
C ASN A 172 9.73 3.57 25.33
N GLU A 173 8.50 3.57 24.80
CA GLU A 173 7.93 2.40 24.13
C GLU A 173 8.78 1.94 22.93
N MET A 174 9.31 2.87 22.14
CA MET A 174 10.14 2.54 21.00
C MET A 174 11.49 1.94 21.40
N LYS A 175 12.13 2.43 22.46
CA LYS A 175 13.37 1.84 22.99
C LYS A 175 13.14 0.38 23.39
N SER A 176 12.09 0.11 24.16
CA SER A 176 11.73 -1.25 24.57
C SER A 176 11.35 -2.14 23.38
N TRP A 177 10.60 -1.61 22.42
CA TRP A 177 10.21 -2.34 21.23
C TRP A 177 11.40 -2.67 20.32
N GLU A 178 12.34 -1.73 20.12
CA GLU A 178 13.55 -1.96 19.33
C GLU A 178 14.46 -3.01 19.98
N ALA A 179 14.63 -2.96 21.30
CA ALA A 179 15.35 -4.00 22.04
C ALA A 179 14.73 -5.39 21.84
N LYS A 180 13.40 -5.50 21.91
CA LYS A 180 12.68 -6.73 21.60
C LYS A 180 12.88 -7.19 20.15
N MET A 181 12.98 -6.27 19.19
CA MET A 181 13.24 -6.64 17.79
C MET A 181 14.66 -7.18 17.60
N VAL A 182 15.66 -6.65 18.31
CA VAL A 182 17.02 -7.21 18.32
C VAL A 182 17.00 -8.64 18.87
N GLU A 183 16.34 -8.86 20.01
CA GLU A 183 16.23 -10.19 20.64
C GLU A 183 15.57 -11.23 19.71
N LEU A 184 14.57 -10.79 18.92
CA LEU A 184 13.90 -11.63 17.93
C LEU A 184 14.67 -11.76 16.59
N GLY A 185 15.87 -11.18 16.47
CA GLY A 185 16.67 -11.18 15.23
C GLY A 185 16.07 -10.37 14.08
N ARG A 186 15.16 -9.44 14.38
CA ARG A 186 14.42 -8.58 13.43
C ARG A 186 14.99 -7.17 13.37
N GLU A 187 16.31 -7.07 13.31
CA GLU A 187 17.03 -5.79 13.22
C GLU A 187 16.65 -4.97 11.99
N ASP A 188 16.13 -5.63 10.94
CA ASP A 188 15.57 -5.00 9.74
C ASP A 188 14.45 -3.98 10.03
N LEU A 189 13.80 -4.10 11.19
CA LEU A 189 12.66 -3.28 11.59
C LEU A 189 13.02 -2.11 12.52
N ILE A 190 14.25 -2.06 13.00
CA ILE A 190 14.75 -1.01 13.89
C ILE A 190 14.97 0.27 13.09
N ARG A 191 14.74 1.43 13.70
CA ARG A 191 15.08 2.69 13.05
C ARG A 191 16.60 2.69 12.85
N SER A 192 17.06 2.75 11.60
CA SER A 192 18.47 3.01 11.32
C SER A 192 18.89 4.22 12.15
N THR A 193 19.91 4.04 12.99
CA THR A 193 20.52 5.08 13.84
C THR A 193 21.20 6.12 12.95
N ARG A 194 20.45 6.79 12.08
CA ARG A 194 20.80 8.06 11.51
C ARG A 194 20.42 9.11 12.56
N GLN A 195 21.17 9.13 13.63
CA GLN A 195 21.26 10.30 14.50
C GLN A 195 21.58 11.51 13.62
N GLU A 196 20.88 12.61 13.88
CA GLU A 196 21.27 13.98 13.54
C GLU A 196 21.56 14.24 12.04
N ARG A 197 20.53 14.52 11.22
CA ARG A 197 20.77 15.46 10.11
C ARG A 197 20.98 16.82 10.76
N PRO A 198 22.16 17.45 10.69
CA PRO A 198 22.31 18.81 11.21
C PRO A 198 21.30 19.70 10.51
N LYS A 199 20.50 20.45 11.28
CA LYS A 199 19.66 21.53 10.76
C LYS A 199 20.61 22.44 9.98
N LYS A 200 20.44 22.53 8.65
CA LYS A 200 21.12 23.57 7.87
C LYS A 200 20.74 24.90 8.50
N GLN A 201 21.68 25.53 9.19
CA GLN A 201 21.56 26.92 9.61
C GLN A 201 21.30 27.72 8.33
N ALA A 202 20.21 28.48 8.32
CA ALA A 202 19.96 29.44 7.27
C ALA A 202 21.13 30.42 7.29
N ALA A 203 21.96 30.39 6.25
CA ALA A 203 23.02 31.35 6.05
C ALA A 203 22.36 32.70 5.74
N GLU A 204 22.16 33.49 6.78
CA GLU A 204 22.03 34.92 6.71
C GLU A 204 23.44 35.49 6.48
N SER A 205 23.78 35.76 5.22
CA SER A 205 24.87 36.67 4.88
C SER A 205 24.45 37.52 3.68
N THR A 206 24.36 38.80 3.98
CA THR A 206 23.89 39.92 3.20
C THR A 206 24.83 40.32 2.05
N LYS A 207 24.19 40.77 0.96
CA LYS A 207 24.51 41.94 0.11
C LYS A 207 25.66 41.88 -0.93
N LYS A 208 25.24 42.31 -2.14
CA LYS A 208 25.94 42.95 -3.27
C LYS A 208 26.72 42.06 -4.24
N ALA A 209 26.09 41.73 -5.37
CA ALA A 209 26.69 41.79 -6.73
C ALA A 209 25.70 41.37 -7.83
N VAL A 210 24.76 42.23 -8.21
CA VAL A 210 24.09 42.25 -9.53
C VAL A 210 23.72 43.73 -9.73
N THR A 211 24.36 44.50 -10.61
CA THR A 211 24.08 44.52 -12.05
C THR A 211 25.27 45.11 -12.83
N ALA A 212 26.01 44.27 -13.56
CA ALA A 212 26.79 44.70 -14.72
C ALA A 212 27.04 43.51 -15.67
N LYS A 213 26.54 43.65 -16.90
CA LYS A 213 26.83 42.89 -18.16
C LYS A 213 26.47 41.39 -18.17
N GLY A 214 25.91 40.82 -19.24
CA GLY A 214 25.59 41.24 -20.61
C GLY A 214 25.01 39.98 -21.31
N SER A 215 23.91 40.05 -22.05
CA SER A 215 23.84 40.39 -23.48
C SER A 215 25.15 40.21 -24.26
N SER A 216 25.29 39.06 -24.93
CA SER A 216 25.88 38.91 -26.27
C SER A 216 25.89 37.43 -26.67
N GLN A 217 24.80 36.99 -27.28
CA GLN A 217 24.91 36.00 -28.35
C GLN A 217 25.48 36.72 -29.57
N GLU A 218 26.56 36.20 -30.13
CA GLU A 218 26.92 36.14 -31.55
C GLU A 218 28.44 36.15 -31.70
N LYS A 219 28.91 35.40 -32.71
CA LYS A 219 30.30 35.22 -33.14
C LYS A 219 31.07 34.08 -32.46
N LYS A 220 30.68 32.85 -32.81
CA LYS A 220 31.64 31.75 -33.05
C LYS A 220 31.09 30.75 -34.08
N ALA A 221 30.60 31.28 -35.20
CA ALA A 221 30.53 30.57 -36.47
C ALA A 221 31.68 31.08 -37.32
N LYS A 222 32.79 30.34 -37.31
CA LYS A 222 33.86 30.24 -38.33
C LYS A 222 35.05 29.51 -37.69
N LEU A 223 35.62 28.56 -38.45
CA LEU A 223 36.74 27.68 -38.11
C LEU A 223 36.44 26.41 -37.28
N LYS A 224 35.73 25.46 -37.91
CA LYS A 224 36.14 24.04 -37.95
C LYS A 224 35.32 23.29 -39.03
N VAL A 225 35.47 23.72 -40.27
CA VAL A 225 35.21 22.91 -41.47
C VAL A 225 36.45 23.03 -42.33
N LYS A 226 37.36 22.07 -42.14
CA LYS A 226 38.44 21.68 -43.04
C LYS A 226 39.09 20.47 -42.36
N LYS A 227 38.67 19.26 -42.78
CA LYS A 227 39.54 18.12 -43.11
C LYS A 227 38.72 16.82 -43.05
N SER A 228 38.12 16.46 -44.18
CA SER A 228 37.80 15.08 -44.57
C SER A 228 37.24 15.10 -46.00
N GLU A 229 38.14 15.24 -46.97
CA GLU A 229 38.02 14.70 -48.33
C GLU A 229 39.19 13.72 -48.46
N GLU A 230 38.90 12.44 -48.27
CA GLU A 230 39.26 11.28 -49.12
C GLU A 230 38.57 10.03 -48.56
#